data_AF-A0AAN1JLB4-F1
#
_entry.id   AF-A0AAN1JLB4-F1
#
_cell.length_a   1.000
_cell.length_b   1.000
_cell.length_c   1.000
_cell.angle_alpha   90.00
_cell.angle_beta   90.00
_cell.angle_gamma   90.00
#
_symmetry.space_group_name_H-M   'P 1'
#
loop_
_entity.id
_entity.type
_entity.pdbx_description
1 polymer ?
#
loop_
_entity_poly.entity_id
_entity_poly.type
_entity_poly.pdbx_seq_one_letter_code
_entity_poly.pdbx_strand_id
1 'polypeptide(L)'
;MSDAMTDYYAALERLKKRKGARINNDTVAIEAGRKKGSVKKSRPQFAELIEAIDAANAAAERPKLELTERLNRAKGNAKDLQAQLDESLARELALLRQVFSLRKELAALRGGSVLPLQSR
;
A
#
# COMPACT_ATOMS: atom_id res chain seq x y z
N MET A 1 -12.67 -7.31 45.72
CA MET A 1 -13.41 -7.80 44.54
C MET A 1 -13.35 -6.70 43.51
N SER A 2 -12.68 -6.92 42.36
CA SER A 2 -12.67 -5.95 41.28
C SER A 2 -14.07 -5.83 40.66
N ASP A 3 -14.46 -4.61 40.32
CA ASP A 3 -15.68 -4.36 39.58
C ASP A 3 -15.50 -4.95 38.17
N ALA A 4 -16.48 -5.69 37.69
CA ALA A 4 -16.43 -6.36 36.39
C ALA A 4 -16.07 -5.39 35.25
N MET A 5 -16.48 -4.11 35.38
CA MET A 5 -16.16 -3.07 34.42
C MET A 5 -14.69 -2.66 34.44
N THR A 6 -14.08 -2.55 35.62
CA THR A 6 -12.65 -2.25 35.73
C THR A 6 -11.79 -3.32 35.06
N ASP A 7 -12.18 -4.59 35.18
CA ASP A 7 -11.48 -5.69 34.51
C ASP A 7 -11.59 -5.61 32.98
N TYR A 8 -12.76 -5.22 32.45
CA TYR A 8 -12.94 -5.04 31.00
C TYR A 8 -12.14 -3.86 30.44
N TYR A 9 -12.11 -2.72 31.14
CA TYR A 9 -11.30 -1.58 30.70
C TYR A 9 -9.80 -1.88 30.80
N ALA A 10 -9.35 -2.58 31.84
CA ALA A 10 -7.97 -3.04 31.95
C ALA A 10 -7.60 -4.01 30.80
N ALA A 11 -8.52 -4.91 30.42
CA ALA A 11 -8.34 -5.81 29.29
C ALA A 11 -8.28 -5.05 27.95
N LEU A 12 -9.11 -4.03 27.76
CA LEU A 12 -9.06 -3.16 26.57
C LEU A 12 -7.71 -2.45 26.44
N GLU A 13 -7.16 -1.91 27.54
CA GLU A 13 -5.84 -1.26 27.52
C GLU A 13 -4.70 -2.24 27.22
N ARG A 14 -4.77 -3.48 27.71
CA ARG A 14 -3.82 -4.55 27.34
C ARG A 14 -3.89 -4.87 25.84
N LEU A 15 -5.10 -4.95 25.29
CA LEU A 15 -5.30 -5.22 23.86
C LEU A 15 -4.82 -4.07 22.97
N LYS A 16 -5.03 -2.81 23.37
CA LYS A 16 -4.48 -1.64 22.66
C LYS A 16 -2.95 -1.67 22.59
N LYS A 17 -2.27 -2.13 23.65
CA LYS A 17 -0.80 -2.25 23.68
C LYS A 17 -0.29 -3.44 22.86
N ARG A 18 -1.09 -4.51 22.70
CA ARG A 18 -0.73 -5.69 21.91
C ARG A 18 -0.90 -5.41 20.41
N LYS A 19 0.21 -5.09 19.73
CA LYS A 19 0.21 -4.85 18.27
C LYS A 19 -0.33 -6.08 17.51
N GLY A 20 -1.33 -5.85 16.65
CA GLY A 20 -1.90 -6.87 15.76
C GLY A 20 -3.07 -7.68 16.33
N ALA A 21 -3.45 -7.48 17.60
CA ALA A 21 -4.66 -8.11 18.14
C ALA A 21 -5.92 -7.43 17.61
N ARG A 22 -6.90 -8.23 17.16
CA ARG A 22 -8.22 -7.71 16.79
C ARG A 22 -8.93 -7.25 18.06
N ILE A 23 -9.34 -6.00 18.11
CA ILE A 23 -10.09 -5.45 19.26
C ILE A 23 -11.58 -5.59 18.95
N ASN A 24 -12.26 -6.49 19.66
CA ASN A 24 -13.70 -6.67 19.61
C ASN A 24 -14.26 -7.05 20.99
N ASN A 25 -15.58 -7.06 21.13
CA ASN A 25 -16.27 -7.35 22.39
C ASN A 25 -15.90 -8.74 22.97
N ASP A 26 -15.73 -9.72 22.09
CA ASP A 26 -15.40 -11.10 22.48
C ASP A 26 -13.94 -11.25 22.92
N THR A 27 -13.00 -10.56 22.27
CA THR A 27 -11.59 -10.58 22.62
C THR A 27 -11.35 -9.84 23.92
N VAL A 28 -12.06 -8.73 24.15
CA VAL A 28 -12.01 -8.00 25.42
C VAL A 28 -12.59 -8.86 26.55
N ALA A 29 -13.69 -9.60 26.28
CA ALA A 29 -14.26 -10.51 27.27
C ALA A 29 -13.29 -11.66 27.63
N ILE A 30 -12.63 -12.26 26.63
CA ILE A 30 -11.66 -13.33 26.84
C ILE A 30 -10.42 -12.82 27.58
N GLU A 31 -9.90 -11.65 27.21
CA GLU A 31 -8.72 -11.05 27.86
C GLU A 31 -9.03 -10.63 29.31
N ALA A 32 -10.29 -10.30 29.63
CA ALA A 32 -10.78 -10.09 30.99
C ALA A 32 -11.05 -11.41 31.76
N GLY A 33 -10.73 -12.58 31.19
CA GLY A 33 -10.92 -13.88 31.83
C GLY A 33 -12.37 -14.38 31.83
N ARG A 34 -13.22 -13.84 30.96
CA ARG A 34 -14.66 -14.19 30.88
C ARG A 34 -14.98 -14.91 29.58
N LYS A 35 -16.15 -15.56 29.56
CA LYS A 35 -16.61 -16.30 28.38
C LYS A 35 -16.88 -15.37 27.20
N LYS A 36 -16.64 -15.86 25.99
CA LYS A 36 -17.07 -15.21 24.75
C LYS A 36 -18.57 -14.86 24.83
N GLY A 37 -18.97 -13.68 24.36
CA GLY A 37 -20.34 -13.19 24.47
C GLY A 37 -20.78 -12.65 25.84
N SER A 38 -19.86 -12.50 26.81
CA SER A 38 -20.17 -11.87 28.11
C SER A 38 -20.49 -10.37 27.99
N VAL A 39 -19.94 -9.70 26.98
CA VAL A 39 -20.22 -8.30 26.64
C VAL A 39 -21.30 -8.29 25.55
N LYS A 40 -22.55 -8.03 25.94
CA LYS A 40 -23.71 -8.00 25.04
C LYS A 40 -24.17 -6.57 24.77
N LYS A 41 -24.43 -6.24 23.49
CA LYS A 41 -24.95 -4.93 23.05
C LYS A 41 -26.31 -4.57 23.64
N SER A 42 -27.13 -5.56 23.99
CA SER A 42 -28.47 -5.33 24.55
C SER A 42 -28.46 -4.79 25.98
N ARG A 43 -27.31 -4.84 26.68
CA ARG A 43 -27.22 -4.40 28.08
C ARG A 43 -26.67 -2.96 28.12
N PRO A 44 -27.43 -1.98 28.66
CA PRO A 44 -27.03 -0.57 28.64
C PRO A 44 -25.74 -0.31 29.42
N GLN A 45 -25.46 -1.11 30.45
CA GLN A 45 -24.21 -1.04 31.20
C GLN A 45 -22.97 -1.13 30.31
N PHE A 46 -23.00 -1.91 29.22
CA PHE A 46 -21.86 -2.09 28.32
C PHE A 46 -21.81 -1.08 27.17
N ALA A 47 -22.77 -0.17 27.05
CA ALA A 47 -22.85 0.75 25.93
C ALA A 47 -21.56 1.58 25.79
N GLU A 48 -21.12 2.21 26.88
CA GLU A 48 -19.90 3.03 26.91
C GLU A 48 -18.64 2.21 26.61
N LEU A 49 -18.56 0.97 27.14
CA LEU A 49 -17.46 0.06 26.87
C LEU A 49 -17.42 -0.34 25.39
N ILE A 50 -18.57 -0.60 24.77
CA ILE A 50 -18.68 -0.98 23.36
C ILE A 50 -18.23 0.19 22.47
N GLU A 51 -18.64 1.42 22.79
CA GLU A 51 -18.18 2.61 22.08
C GLU A 51 -16.66 2.77 22.18
N ALA A 52 -16.08 2.58 23.36
CA ALA A 52 -14.63 2.63 23.55
C ALA A 52 -13.88 1.53 22.76
N ILE A 53 -14.46 0.33 22.65
CA ILE A 53 -13.95 -0.78 21.85
C ILE A 53 -14.00 -0.44 20.36
N ASP A 54 -15.13 0.07 19.88
CA ASP A 54 -15.33 0.43 18.48
C ASP A 54 -14.39 1.57 18.07
N ALA A 55 -14.20 2.57 18.94
CA ALA A 55 -13.22 3.65 18.72
C ALA A 55 -11.78 3.13 18.65
N ALA A 56 -11.40 2.22 19.55
CA ALA A 56 -10.06 1.62 19.55
C ALA A 56 -9.83 0.77 18.30
N ASN A 57 -10.83 0.01 17.86
CA ASN A 57 -10.76 -0.79 16.65
C ASN A 57 -10.67 0.09 15.38
N ALA A 58 -11.46 1.17 15.32
CA ALA A 58 -11.38 2.13 14.22
C ALA A 58 -10.01 2.81 14.13
N ALA A 59 -9.41 3.17 15.26
CA ALA A 59 -8.06 3.74 15.31
C ALA A 59 -6.99 2.75 14.81
N ALA A 60 -7.16 1.44 15.05
CA ALA A 60 -6.25 0.41 14.58
C ALA A 60 -6.40 0.10 13.07
N GLU A 61 -7.58 0.29 12.49
CA GLU A 61 -7.84 0.04 11.06
C GLU A 61 -7.43 1.21 10.14
N ARG A 62 -7.50 2.47 10.60
CA ARG A 62 -7.05 3.65 9.86
C ARG A 62 -5.65 3.52 9.24
N PRO A 63 -4.58 3.13 9.97
CA PRO A 63 -3.25 3.02 9.39
C PRO A 63 -3.16 1.91 8.33
N LYS A 64 -3.98 0.85 8.41
CA LYS A 64 -3.99 -0.21 7.39
C LYS A 64 -4.57 0.30 6.08
N LEU A 65 -5.66 1.06 6.13
CA LEU A 65 -6.29 1.66 4.96
C LEU A 65 -5.31 2.60 4.24
N GLU A 66 -4.65 3.49 4.98
CA GLU A 66 -3.64 4.38 4.42
C GLU A 66 -2.47 3.63 3.78
N LEU A 67 -1.98 2.55 4.40
CA LEU A 67 -0.92 1.71 3.83
C LEU A 67 -1.39 1.02 2.55
N THR A 68 -2.63 0.52 2.49
CA THR A 68 -3.18 -0.10 1.28
C THR A 68 -3.34 0.92 0.15
N GLU A 69 -3.78 2.14 0.45
CA GLU A 69 -3.87 3.21 -0.54
C GLU A 69 -2.50 3.59 -1.08
N ARG A 70 -1.50 3.77 -0.20
CA ARG A 70 -0.11 4.06 -0.61
C ARG A 70 0.44 2.94 -1.49
N LEU A 71 0.20 1.69 -1.13
CA LEU A 71 0.64 0.52 -1.89
C LEU A 71 -0.02 0.46 -3.28
N ASN A 72 -1.31 0.78 -3.37
CA ASN A 72 -2.02 0.83 -4.64
C ASN A 72 -1.50 1.98 -5.53
N ARG A 73 -1.25 3.16 -4.97
CA ARG A 73 -0.64 4.29 -5.70
C ARG A 73 0.76 3.93 -6.20
N ALA A 74 1.60 3.33 -5.36
CA ALA A 74 2.94 2.90 -5.75
C ALA A 74 2.91 1.87 -6.90
N LYS A 75 1.97 0.91 -6.85
CA LYS A 75 1.77 -0.05 -7.95
C LYS A 75 1.32 0.62 -9.25
N GLY A 76 0.43 1.62 -9.16
CA GLY A 76 0.02 2.41 -10.33
C GLY A 76 1.21 3.12 -10.96
N ASN A 77 1.94 3.91 -10.15
CA ASN A 77 3.12 4.64 -10.61
C ASN A 77 4.17 3.72 -11.23
N ALA A 78 4.41 2.54 -10.65
CA ALA A 78 5.36 1.58 -11.20
C ALA A 78 4.96 1.09 -12.61
N LYS A 79 3.66 0.83 -12.84
CA LYS A 79 3.14 0.45 -14.15
C LYS A 79 3.24 1.59 -15.16
N ASP A 80 2.93 2.81 -14.74
CA ASP A 80 3.00 3.98 -15.61
C ASP A 80 4.45 4.27 -16.02
N LEU A 81 5.39 4.21 -15.07
CA LEU A 81 6.81 4.34 -15.36
C LEU A 81 7.33 3.22 -16.27
N GLN A 82 6.86 1.99 -16.08
CA GLN A 82 7.22 0.88 -16.97
C GLN A 82 6.70 1.12 -18.40
N ALA A 83 5.45 1.57 -18.55
CA ALA A 83 4.90 1.90 -19.87
C ALA A 83 5.68 3.03 -20.56
N GLN A 84 6.04 4.09 -19.82
CA GLN A 84 6.85 5.19 -20.35
C GLN A 84 8.25 4.74 -20.76
N LEU A 85 8.86 3.83 -19.99
CA LEU A 85 10.17 3.26 -20.30
C LEU A 85 10.11 2.42 -21.57
N ASP A 86 9.12 1.53 -21.66
CA ASP A 86 8.93 0.66 -22.83
C ASP A 86 8.67 1.49 -24.10
N GLU A 87 7.86 2.56 -23.99
CA GLU A 87 7.62 3.49 -25.10
C GLU A 87 8.90 4.22 -25.52
N SER A 88 9.70 4.69 -24.55
CA SER A 88 10.98 5.35 -24.85
C SER A 88 11.97 4.40 -25.53
N LEU A 89 12.10 3.17 -25.04
CA LEU A 89 12.96 2.15 -25.62
C LEU A 89 12.52 1.79 -27.05
N ALA A 90 11.21 1.68 -27.30
CA ALA A 90 10.69 1.44 -28.63
C ALA A 90 11.05 2.58 -29.61
N ARG A 91 10.92 3.84 -29.18
CA ARG A 91 11.34 5.01 -29.97
C ARG A 91 12.84 5.01 -30.25
N GLU A 92 13.67 4.71 -29.24
CA GLU A 92 15.13 4.63 -29.41
C GLU A 92 15.54 3.55 -30.41
N LEU A 93 14.96 2.35 -30.32
CA LEU A 93 15.24 1.26 -31.26
C LEU A 93 14.83 1.62 -32.70
N ALA A 94 13.67 2.28 -32.86
CA ALA A 94 13.23 2.76 -34.16
C ALA A 94 14.19 3.81 -34.74
N LEU A 95 14.64 4.76 -33.92
CA LEU A 95 15.62 5.78 -34.32
C LEU A 95 16.97 5.17 -34.69
N LEU A 96 17.47 4.22 -33.90
CA LEU A 96 18.71 3.50 -34.22
C LEU A 96 18.62 2.80 -35.57
N ARG A 97 17.48 2.16 -35.87
CA ARG A 97 17.23 1.52 -37.15
C ARG A 97 17.19 2.52 -38.29
N GLN A 98 16.51 3.65 -38.12
CA GLN A 98 16.47 4.72 -39.13
C GLN A 98 17.86 5.30 -39.39
N VAL A 99 18.61 5.63 -38.34
CA VAL A 99 19.98 6.16 -38.45
C VAL A 99 20.88 5.16 -39.18
N PHE A 100 20.76 3.87 -38.87
CA PHE A 100 21.51 2.83 -39.58
C PHE A 100 21.17 2.78 -41.07
N SER A 101 19.87 2.75 -41.41
CA SER A 101 19.41 2.76 -42.81
C SER A 101 19.89 4.00 -43.56
N LEU A 102 19.74 5.18 -42.96
CA LEU A 102 20.20 6.45 -43.54
C LEU A 102 21.72 6.47 -43.75
N ARG A 103 22.49 5.97 -42.78
CA ARG A 103 23.95 5.84 -42.93
C ARG A 103 24.32 4.90 -44.08
N LYS A 104 23.60 3.79 -44.25
CA LYS A 104 23.80 2.85 -45.35
C LYS A 104 23.48 3.49 -46.70
N GLU A 105 22.36 4.22 -46.80
CA GLU A 105 21.97 4.95 -48.01
C GLU A 105 22.98 6.06 -48.36
N LEU A 106 23.42 6.84 -47.38
CA LEU A 106 24.45 7.86 -47.56
C LEU A 106 25.78 7.26 -48.03
N ALA A 107 26.19 6.11 -47.49
CA ALA A 107 27.39 5.42 -47.94
C ALA A 107 27.27 4.94 -49.39
N ALA A 108 26.10 4.42 -49.80
CA ALA A 108 25.85 4.03 -51.19
C ALA A 108 25.90 5.23 -52.15
N LEU A 109 25.24 6.34 -51.79
CA LEU A 109 25.23 7.57 -52.61
C LEU A 109 26.61 8.24 -52.71
N ARG A 110 27.45 8.12 -51.67
CA ARG A 110 28.80 8.69 -51.63
C ARG A 110 29.88 7.79 -52.22
N GLY A 111 29.52 6.66 -52.83
CA GLY A 111 30.47 5.76 -53.49
C GLY A 111 31.28 4.88 -52.52
N GLY A 112 30.77 4.62 -51.31
CA GLY A 112 31.42 3.78 -50.29
C GLY A 112 31.94 4.54 -49.07
N SER A 113 32.97 3.98 -48.39
CA SER A 113 33.60 4.47 -47.16
C SER A 113 34.43 5.75 -47.37
N VAL A 114 33.86 6.79 -47.95
CA VAL A 114 34.56 8.07 -48.16
C VAL A 114 33.98 9.10 -47.22
N LEU A 115 34.80 9.56 -46.26
CA LEU A 115 34.44 10.65 -45.36
C LEU A 115 34.51 11.98 -46.13
N PRO A 116 33.41 12.75 -46.21
CA PRO A 116 33.50 14.08 -46.81
C PRO A 116 34.33 15.00 -45.89
N LEU A 117 35.35 15.63 -46.46
CA LEU A 117 36.03 16.76 -45.82
C LEU A 117 35.00 17.87 -45.65
N GLN A 118 34.68 18.23 -44.41
CA GLN A 118 33.81 19.38 -44.16
C GLN A 118 34.50 20.63 -44.71
N SER A 119 33.92 21.26 -45.74
CA SER A 119 34.31 22.63 -46.07
C SER A 119 33.75 23.54 -44.99
N ARG A 120 34.63 24.33 -44.38
CA ARG A 120 34.28 25.38 -43.42
C ARG A 120 33.27 26.36 -44.01
#